data_AF-A0A9I9CKB8-F1
#
_entry.id   AF-A0A9I9CKB8-F1
#
_cell.length_a   1.000
_cell.length_b   1.000
_cell.length_c   1.000
_cell.angle_alpha   90.00
_cell.angle_beta   90.00
_cell.angle_gamma   90.00
#
_symmetry.space_group_name_H-M   'P 1'
#
loop_
_entity.id
_entity.type
_entity.pdbx_description
1 polymer ?
#
loop_
_entity_poly.entity_id
_entity_poly.type
_entity_poly.pdbx_seq_one_letter_code
_entity_poly.pdbx_strand_id
1 'polypeptide(L)' 'MVSGSILQEKSDAAAKEADTTKAAWLCRVCLTSEVEITIVPCGHVLCHKCSSAILKCQFFRLKVSKIMRIFRP' A
#
# COMPACT_ATOMS: atom_id res chain seq x y z
N MET A 1 -40.05 17.45 9.05
CA MET A 1 -38.85 17.81 8.28
C MET A 1 -37.66 16.94 8.72
N VAL A 2 -37.75 15.61 8.61
CA VAL A 2 -36.75 14.66 9.19
C VAL A 2 -36.31 13.59 8.19
N SER A 3 -36.42 13.88 6.89
CA SER A 3 -36.12 12.89 5.83
C SER A 3 -34.77 13.12 5.15
N GLY A 4 -34.04 14.20 5.49
CA GLY A 4 -32.78 14.58 4.85
C GLY A 4 -31.50 14.15 5.58
N SER A 5 -31.55 13.94 6.90
CA SER A 5 -30.32 13.80 7.72
C SER A 5 -29.71 12.40 7.70
N ILE A 6 -30.53 11.36 7.53
CA ILE A 6 -30.10 9.95 7.61
C ILE A 6 -29.33 9.51 6.34
N LEU A 7 -29.67 10.08 5.18
CA LEU A 7 -29.01 9.75 3.93
C LEU A 7 -27.57 10.30 3.87
N GLN A 8 -27.35 11.46 4.50
CA GLN A 8 -26.03 12.10 4.56
C GLN A 8 -25.06 11.29 5.44
N GLU A 9 -25.50 10.87 6.64
CA GLU A 9 -24.67 10.09 7.57
C GLU A 9 -24.20 8.75 6.97
N LYS A 10 -25.05 8.10 6.17
CA LYS A 10 -24.74 6.84 5.49
C LYS A 10 -23.72 7.00 4.35
N SER A 11 -23.69 8.17 3.70
CA SER A 11 -22.73 8.50 2.63
C SER A 11 -21.34 8.79 3.20
N ASP A 12 -21.26 9.52 4.31
CA ASP A 12 -20.00 9.89 4.96
C ASP A 12 -19.31 8.70 5.65
N ALA A 13 -20.07 7.71 6.13
CA ALA A 13 -19.52 6.46 6.65
C ALA A 13 -18.82 5.63 5.56
N ALA A 14 -19.47 5.45 4.40
CA ALA A 14 -18.90 4.70 3.27
C ALA A 14 -17.64 5.35 2.69
N ALA A 15 -17.58 6.69 2.68
CA ALA A 15 -16.38 7.43 2.26
C ALA A 15 -15.19 7.23 3.23
N LYS A 16 -15.46 7.18 4.54
CA LYS A 16 -14.43 6.95 5.57
C LYS A 16 -13.90 5.51 5.57
N GLU A 17 -14.74 4.53 5.28
CA GLU A 17 -14.31 3.12 5.13
C GLU A 17 -13.40 2.92 3.91
N ALA A 18 -13.66 3.63 2.81
CA ALA A 18 -12.80 3.60 1.62
C ALA A 18 -11.41 4.23 1.83
N ASP A 19 -11.28 5.18 2.76
CA ASP A 19 -10.02 5.89 3.01
C ASP A 19 -9.05 5.08 3.90
N THR A 20 -9.58 4.39 4.91
CA THR A 20 -8.78 3.59 5.85
C THR A 20 -8.08 2.40 5.20
N THR A 21 -8.59 1.89 4.07
CA THR A 21 -7.96 0.80 3.31
C THR A 21 -6.78 1.27 2.45
N LYS A 22 -6.71 2.56 2.09
CA LYS A 22 -5.65 3.10 1.19
C LYS A 22 -4.31 3.32 1.88
N ALA A 23 -4.32 3.65 3.18
CA ALA A 23 -3.11 4.05 3.90
C ALA A 23 -2.13 2.89 4.18
N ALA A 24 -2.60 1.64 4.25
CA ALA A 24 -1.78 0.49 4.63
C ALA A 24 -0.74 0.07 3.56
N TRP A 25 -0.79 0.65 2.36
CA TRP A 25 -0.02 0.18 1.20
C TRP A 25 0.91 1.24 0.60
N LEU A 26 1.33 2.24 1.37
CA LEU A 26 2.36 3.17 0.93
C LEU A 26 3.76 2.55 1.08
N CYS A 27 4.62 2.78 0.08
CA CYS A 27 5.99 2.33 0.08
C CYS A 27 6.75 2.92 1.25
N ARG A 28 7.34 2.05 2.07
CA ARG A 28 8.10 2.45 3.26
C ARG A 28 9.44 3.14 2.99
N VAL A 29 9.81 3.28 1.72
CA VAL A 29 11.01 4.03 1.30
C VAL A 29 10.65 5.46 0.95
N CYS A 30 9.78 5.67 -0.05
CA CYS A 30 9.45 7.02 -0.51
C CYS A 30 8.23 7.64 0.19
N LEU A 31 7.43 6.84 0.91
CA LEU A 31 6.19 7.25 1.59
C LEU A 31 5.19 8.00 0.69
N THR A 32 5.35 7.90 -0.63
CA THR A 32 4.60 8.69 -1.62
C THR A 32 3.83 7.79 -2.58
N SER A 33 4.42 6.67 -2.99
CA SER A 33 3.84 5.75 -3.97
C SER A 33 3.35 4.48 -3.30
N GLU A 34 2.32 3.87 -3.87
CA GLU A 34 1.82 2.58 -3.40
C GLU A 34 2.82 1.44 -3.66
N VAL A 35 2.77 0.41 -2.83
CA VAL A 35 3.57 -0.80 -3.05
C VAL A 35 2.95 -1.65 -4.15
N GLU A 36 3.80 -2.11 -5.06
CA GLU A 36 3.42 -2.90 -6.25
C GLU A 36 4.24 -4.17 -6.38
N ILE A 37 5.33 -4.29 -5.63
CA ILE A 37 6.28 -5.40 -5.75
C ILE A 37 6.70 -5.92 -4.38
N THR A 38 7.09 -7.19 -4.33
CA THR A 38 7.73 -7.84 -3.19
C THR A 38 9.12 -8.35 -3.55
N ILE A 39 10.02 -8.35 -2.56
CA ILE A 39 11.40 -8.82 -2.66
C ILE A 39 11.51 -10.26 -2.18
N VAL A 40 12.09 -11.15 -2.98
CA VAL A 40 12.38 -12.54 -2.60
C VAL A 40 13.86 -12.67 -2.22
N PRO A 41 14.20 -13.34 -1.10
CA PRO A 41 13.34 -14.18 -0.25
C PRO A 41 12.67 -13.47 0.94
N CYS A 42 12.90 -12.17 1.13
CA CYS A 42 12.59 -11.53 2.41
C CYS A 42 11.15 -11.03 2.59
N GLY A 43 10.33 -11.03 1.55
CA GLY A 43 8.91 -10.66 1.57
C GLY A 43 8.62 -9.17 1.65
N HIS A 44 9.63 -8.31 1.77
CA HIS A 44 9.41 -6.86 1.89
C HIS A 44 8.82 -6.25 0.63
N VAL A 45 7.82 -5.40 0.83
CA VAL A 45 7.07 -4.74 -0.25
C VAL A 45 7.56 -3.31 -0.48
N LEU A 46 7.64 -2.91 -1.75
CA LEU A 46 8.08 -1.58 -2.18
C LEU A 46 7.26 -1.10 -3.37
N CYS A 47 7.38 0.19 -3.72
CA CYS A 47 6.92 0.67 -5.02
C CYS A 47 7.93 0.28 -6.11
N HIS A 48 7.49 0.32 -7.37
CA HIS A 48 8.33 -0.01 -8.52
C HIS A 48 9.64 0.81 -8.54
N LYS A 49 9.56 2.14 -8.32
CA LYS A 49 10.72 3.04 -8.36
C LYS A 49 11.77 2.72 -7.29
N CYS A 50 11.34 2.51 -6.05
CA CYS A 50 12.27 2.20 -4.95
C CYS A 50 12.87 0.81 -5.08
N SER A 51 12.19 -0.12 -5.76
CA SER A 51 12.72 -1.46 -5.99
C SER A 51 13.90 -1.50 -6.96
N SER A 52 13.89 -0.65 -7.99
CA SER A 52 14.94 -0.60 -9.02
C SER A 52 16.29 -0.11 -8.49
N ALA A 53 16.30 0.58 -7.34
CA ALA A 53 17.49 1.19 -6.75
C ALA A 53 18.21 0.28 -5.74
N ILE A 54 17.70 -0.92 -5.44
CA ILE A 54 18.22 -1.76 -4.35
C ILE A 54 18.66 -3.15 -4.81
N LEU A 55 19.86 -3.56 -4.36
CA LEU A 55 20.41 -4.92 -4.57
C LEU A 55 20.29 -5.80 -3.32
N LYS A 56 19.99 -5.19 -2.17
CA LYS A 56 19.77 -5.85 -0.87
C LYS A 56 18.56 -5.23 -0.20
N CYS A 57 17.81 -6.04 0.53
CA CYS A 57 16.72 -5.55 1.35
C CYS A 57 17.25 -4.67 2.49
N GLN A 58 16.75 -3.45 2.62
CA GLN A 58 17.18 -2.50 3.66
C GLN A 58 16.86 -2.94 5.10
N PHE A 59 15.92 -3.86 5.29
CA PHE A 59 15.47 -4.29 6.62
C PHE A 59 16.27 -5.49 7.14
N PHE A 60 16.42 -6.54 6.32
CA PHE A 60 17.13 -7.77 6.71
C PHE A 60 18.52 -7.90 6.10
N ARG A 61 18.94 -6.95 5.24
CA ARG A 61 20.20 -6.97 4.48
C ARG A 61 20.42 -8.20 3.59
N LEU A 62 19.37 -8.97 3.35
CA LEU A 62 19.36 -10.13 2.44
C LEU A 62 19.49 -9.67 0.99
N LYS A 63 20.25 -10.41 0.18
CA LYS A 63 20.40 -10.16 -1.26
C LYS A 63 19.06 -10.38 -1.97
N VAL A 64 18.73 -9.48 -2.89
CA VAL A 64 17.55 -9.63 -3.74
C VAL A 64 17.83 -10.72 -4.76
N SER A 65 17.09 -11.83 -4.69
CA SER A 65 17.17 -12.92 -5.68
C SER A 65 16.15 -12.73 -6.80
N LYS A 66 14.96 -12.22 -6.47
CA LYS A 66 13.89 -11.97 -7.43
C LYS A 66 12.98 -10.84 -6.93
N ILE A 67 12.45 -10.09 -7.88
CA ILE A 67 11.39 -9.10 -7.66
C ILE A 67 10.11 -9.64 -8.30
N MET A 68 9.00 -9.62 -7.57
CA MET A 68 7.70 -10.09 -8.06
C MET A 68 6.66 -8.99 -7.90
N ARG A 69 5.79 -8.82 -8.90
CA ARG A 69 4.64 -7.90 -8.81
C ARG A 69 3.54 -8.53 -7.96
N ILE A 70 2.91 -7.72 -7.12
CA ILE A 70 1.77 -8.12 -6.29
C ILE A 70 0.53 -7.34 -6.72
N PHE A 71 -0.63 -7.99 -6.66
CA PHE A 71 -1.92 -7.39 -6.98
C PHE A 71 -2.78 -7.38 -5.72
N ARG A 72 -3.52 -6.30 -5.50
CA ARG A 72 -4.51 -6.26 -4.43
C ARG A 72 -5.75 -7.09 -4.83
N PRO A 73 -6.39 -7.76 -3.86
CA PRO A 73 -7.70 -8.37 -4.06
C PRO A 73 -8.79 -7.30 -4.26
#